data_AF-A0A7Y4VJ32-F1
#
_entry.id   AF-A0A7Y4VJ32-F1
#
_cell.length_a   1.000
_cell.length_b   1.000
_cell.length_c   1.000
_cell.angle_alpha   90.00
_cell.angle_beta   90.00
_cell.angle_gamma   90.00
#
_symmetry.space_group_name_H-M   'P 1'
#
loop_
_entity.id
_entity.type
_entity.pdbx_description
1 polymer ?
#
loop_
_entity_poly.entity_id
_entity_poly.type
_entity_poly.pdbx_seq_one_letter_code
_entity_poly.pdbx_strand_id
1 'polypeptide(L)'
;MNSKNILTIILLACSLTSVAQSEQEKIKALEEQRQIDKQRKVTMKLDSAIRLSEEGHYTEADAKFKIVLSTIRSVPSDLAYHFGKNSYHISKYKQSVDWLNKYIQLKGTTGQYSEEAVEWLAKAETELLKEQEREARQASEVPSKDYTLDCGPAGKVMCTVCRGSTVVVKKNYFGDIYSTCGYCHKLGYLTCDEYNQLLKGTLKPEH
;
A
#
# COMPACT_ATOMS: atom_id res chain seq x y z
N MET A 1 -58.57 41.29 5.75
CA MET A 1 -58.14 40.25 4.79
C MET A 1 -59.18 39.14 4.79
N ASN A 2 -59.77 38.82 3.64
CA ASN A 2 -60.97 37.97 3.58
C ASN A 2 -60.60 36.49 3.83
N SER A 3 -61.40 35.76 4.63
CA SER A 3 -61.13 34.36 5.01
C SER A 3 -60.92 33.45 3.79
N LYS A 4 -61.63 33.73 2.69
CA LYS A 4 -61.44 33.05 1.39
C LYS A 4 -60.04 33.23 0.79
N ASN A 5 -59.45 34.42 0.89
CA ASN A 5 -58.11 34.67 0.34
C ASN A 5 -57.02 33.96 1.14
N ILE A 6 -57.20 33.83 2.46
CA ILE A 6 -56.28 33.07 3.33
C ILE A 6 -56.37 31.57 3.01
N LEU A 7 -57.57 31.02 2.85
CA LEU A 7 -57.77 29.62 2.48
C LEU A 7 -57.15 29.27 1.11
N THR A 8 -57.27 30.18 0.15
CA THR A 8 -56.73 29.99 -1.21
C THR A 8 -55.20 30.02 -1.23
N ILE A 9 -54.57 30.91 -0.43
CA ILE A 9 -53.10 30.98 -0.30
C ILE A 9 -52.55 29.73 0.40
N ILE A 10 -53.25 29.20 1.42
CA ILE A 10 -52.86 27.97 2.12
C ILE A 10 -52.95 26.75 1.18
N LEU A 11 -54.01 26.65 0.36
CA LEU A 11 -54.16 25.57 -0.63
C LEU A 11 -53.06 25.60 -1.70
N LEU A 12 -52.70 26.78 -2.22
CA LEU A 12 -51.60 26.94 -3.18
C LEU A 12 -50.22 26.60 -2.58
N ALA A 13 -49.98 26.96 -1.31
CA ALA A 13 -48.74 26.63 -0.62
C ALA A 13 -48.59 25.11 -0.39
N CYS A 14 -49.67 24.40 -0.07
CA CYS A 14 -49.68 22.94 0.06
C CYS A 14 -49.42 22.18 -1.27
N SER A 15 -49.86 22.73 -2.41
CA SER A 15 -49.59 22.11 -3.72
C SER A 15 -48.13 22.24 -4.16
N LEU A 16 -47.44 23.33 -3.79
CA LEU A 16 -46.05 23.54 -4.18
C LEU A 16 -45.07 22.68 -3.36
N THR A 17 -45.37 22.44 -2.08
CA THR A 17 -44.54 21.60 -1.21
C THR A 17 -44.64 20.11 -1.57
N SER A 18 -45.82 19.63 -1.96
CA SER A 18 -46.02 18.21 -2.34
C SER A 18 -45.32 17.84 -3.65
N VAL A 19 -45.28 18.75 -4.64
CA VAL A 19 -44.56 18.53 -5.91
C VAL A 19 -43.04 18.52 -5.70
N ALA A 20 -42.49 19.46 -4.92
CA ALA A 20 -41.06 19.51 -4.62
C ALA A 20 -40.58 18.26 -3.84
N GLN A 21 -41.39 17.76 -2.90
CA GLN A 21 -41.09 16.54 -2.17
C GLN A 21 -41.08 15.30 -3.10
N SER A 22 -42.01 15.22 -4.05
CA SER A 22 -42.08 14.13 -5.04
C SER A 22 -40.89 14.12 -6.01
N GLU A 23 -40.40 15.28 -6.44
CA GLU A 23 -39.22 15.37 -7.31
C GLU A 23 -37.94 14.93 -6.60
N GLN A 24 -37.78 15.33 -5.33
CA GLN A 24 -36.62 14.95 -4.53
C GLN A 24 -36.56 13.45 -4.24
N GLU A 25 -37.72 12.82 -3.98
CA GLU A 25 -37.84 11.36 -3.85
C GLU A 25 -37.45 10.62 -5.14
N LYS A 26 -37.86 11.14 -6.32
CA LYS A 26 -37.47 10.57 -7.62
C LYS A 26 -35.98 10.67 -7.90
N ILE A 27 -35.35 11.81 -7.55
CA ILE A 27 -33.89 11.97 -7.70
C ILE A 27 -33.14 10.98 -6.81
N LYS A 28 -33.54 10.86 -5.53
CA LYS A 28 -32.95 9.91 -4.59
C LYS A 28 -33.09 8.46 -5.07
N ALA A 29 -34.28 8.07 -5.53
CA ALA A 29 -34.52 6.73 -6.07
C ALA A 29 -33.66 6.45 -7.33
N LEU A 30 -33.49 7.45 -8.21
CA LEU A 30 -32.62 7.32 -9.39
C LEU A 30 -31.14 7.16 -9.00
N GLU A 31 -30.68 7.89 -7.98
CA GLU A 31 -29.32 7.76 -7.47
C GLU A 31 -29.08 6.39 -6.84
N GLU A 32 -30.01 5.91 -6.00
CA GLU A 32 -29.96 4.56 -5.42
C GLU A 32 -29.92 3.48 -6.52
N GLN A 33 -30.76 3.60 -7.54
CA GLN A 33 -30.75 2.69 -8.68
C GLN A 33 -29.39 2.70 -9.42
N ARG A 34 -28.81 3.88 -9.64
CA ARG A 34 -27.47 4.01 -10.23
C ARG A 34 -26.39 3.36 -9.38
N GLN A 35 -26.47 3.47 -8.05
CA GLN A 35 -25.53 2.79 -7.16
C GLN A 35 -25.68 1.27 -7.21
N ILE A 36 -26.92 0.77 -7.24
CA ILE A 36 -27.20 -0.67 -7.37
C ILE A 36 -26.66 -1.19 -8.70
N ASP A 37 -26.90 -0.49 -9.80
CA ASP A 37 -26.42 -0.89 -11.13
C ASP A 37 -24.89 -0.87 -11.20
N LYS A 38 -24.25 0.14 -10.60
CA LYS A 38 -22.79 0.20 -10.49
C LYS A 38 -22.25 -0.97 -9.67
N GLN A 39 -22.86 -1.26 -8.52
CA GLN A 39 -22.47 -2.37 -7.65
C GLN A 39 -22.62 -3.71 -8.36
N ARG A 40 -23.73 -3.92 -9.10
CA ARG A 40 -23.94 -5.13 -9.90
C ARG A 40 -22.84 -5.32 -10.94
N LYS A 41 -22.47 -4.26 -11.67
CA LYS A 41 -21.38 -4.31 -12.66
C LYS A 41 -20.04 -4.65 -12.01
N VAL A 42 -19.76 -4.15 -10.81
CA VAL A 42 -18.56 -4.49 -10.04
C VAL A 42 -18.57 -5.96 -9.66
N THR A 43 -19.67 -6.46 -9.09
CA THR A 43 -19.81 -7.87 -8.69
C THR A 43 -19.61 -8.81 -9.88
N MET A 44 -20.25 -8.54 -11.02
CA MET A 44 -20.07 -9.37 -12.22
C MET A 44 -18.61 -9.44 -12.69
N LYS A 45 -17.87 -8.32 -12.61
CA LYS A 45 -16.45 -8.29 -12.96
C LYS A 45 -15.60 -9.07 -11.96
N LEU A 46 -15.96 -9.00 -10.68
CA LEU A 46 -15.31 -9.77 -9.63
C LEU A 46 -15.51 -11.27 -9.84
N ASP A 47 -16.74 -11.71 -10.07
CA ASP A 47 -17.08 -13.12 -10.33
C ASP A 47 -16.31 -13.65 -11.55
N SER A 48 -16.22 -12.84 -12.61
CA SER A 48 -15.42 -13.17 -13.78
C SER A 48 -13.93 -13.30 -13.46
N ALA A 49 -13.38 -12.48 -12.57
CA ALA A 49 -11.97 -12.55 -12.18
C ALA A 49 -11.70 -13.82 -11.34
N ILE A 50 -12.62 -14.15 -10.43
CA ILE A 50 -12.55 -15.36 -9.60
C ILE A 50 -12.57 -16.60 -10.49
N ARG A 51 -13.53 -16.69 -11.42
CA ARG A 51 -13.63 -17.82 -12.35
C ARG A 51 -12.34 -18.01 -13.16
N LEU A 52 -11.78 -16.94 -13.72
CA LEU A 52 -10.50 -17.00 -14.44
C LEU A 52 -9.35 -17.50 -13.55
N SER A 53 -9.31 -17.05 -12.29
CA SER A 53 -8.31 -17.52 -11.34
C SER A 53 -8.47 -19.01 -11.01
N GLU A 54 -9.70 -19.50 -10.89
CA GLU A 54 -9.99 -20.91 -10.62
C GLU A 54 -9.68 -21.82 -11.82
N GLU A 55 -9.85 -21.31 -13.05
CA GLU A 55 -9.47 -21.96 -14.30
C GLU A 55 -7.95 -21.94 -14.56
N GLY A 56 -7.16 -21.30 -13.70
CA GLY A 56 -5.69 -21.19 -13.84
C GLY A 56 -5.21 -20.07 -14.76
N HIS A 57 -6.12 -19.21 -15.25
CA HIS A 57 -5.80 -18.03 -16.05
C HIS A 57 -5.36 -16.84 -15.18
N TYR A 58 -4.34 -17.06 -14.35
CA TYR A 58 -4.00 -16.15 -13.25
C TYR A 58 -3.58 -14.74 -13.68
N THR A 59 -2.89 -14.61 -14.83
CA THR A 59 -2.47 -13.31 -15.37
C THR A 59 -3.67 -12.51 -15.88
N GLU A 60 -4.64 -13.18 -16.49
CA GLU A 60 -5.87 -12.52 -16.95
C GLU A 60 -6.75 -12.14 -15.75
N ALA A 61 -6.86 -13.03 -14.77
CA ALA A 61 -7.55 -12.77 -13.51
C ALA A 61 -6.94 -11.56 -12.77
N ASP A 62 -5.60 -11.45 -12.69
CA ASP A 62 -4.91 -10.30 -12.10
C ASP A 62 -5.32 -8.98 -12.76
N ALA A 63 -5.41 -8.95 -14.09
CA ALA A 63 -5.84 -7.76 -14.80
C ALA A 63 -7.29 -7.39 -14.45
N LYS A 64 -8.20 -8.38 -14.37
CA LYS A 64 -9.60 -8.15 -13.97
C LYS A 64 -9.73 -7.69 -12.52
N PHE A 65 -8.99 -8.30 -11.59
CA PHE A 65 -8.97 -7.87 -10.18
C PHE A 65 -8.53 -6.41 -10.04
N LYS A 66 -7.47 -6.00 -10.74
CA LYS A 66 -7.02 -4.59 -10.75
C LYS A 66 -8.07 -3.63 -11.30
N ILE A 67 -8.79 -4.03 -12.36
CA ILE A 67 -9.92 -3.23 -12.88
C ILE A 67 -10.99 -3.07 -11.80
N VAL A 68 -11.37 -4.16 -11.12
CA VAL A 68 -12.36 -4.09 -10.02
C VAL A 68 -11.88 -3.15 -8.91
N LEU A 69 -10.65 -3.32 -8.43
CA LEU A 69 -10.04 -2.48 -7.40
C LEU A 69 -10.03 -0.99 -7.76
N SER A 70 -9.81 -0.66 -9.04
CA SER A 70 -9.82 0.75 -9.50
C SER A 70 -11.22 1.39 -9.52
N THR A 71 -12.29 0.60 -9.42
CA THR A 71 -13.68 1.07 -9.58
C THR A 71 -14.47 1.15 -8.28
N ILE A 72 -13.98 0.51 -7.22
CA ILE A 72 -14.66 0.39 -5.92
C ILE A 72 -14.09 1.37 -4.90
N ARG A 73 -14.96 1.84 -3.99
CA ARG A 73 -14.55 2.73 -2.88
C ARG A 73 -14.07 1.93 -1.66
N SER A 74 -14.63 0.75 -1.45
CA SER A 74 -14.29 -0.17 -0.37
C SER A 74 -14.03 -1.55 -0.96
N VAL A 75 -13.01 -2.22 -0.43
CA VAL A 75 -12.61 -3.56 -0.89
C VAL A 75 -13.43 -4.61 -0.13
N PRO A 76 -14.23 -5.46 -0.81
CA PRO A 76 -14.83 -6.62 -0.18
C PRO A 76 -13.76 -7.55 0.37
N SER A 77 -13.97 -8.14 1.55
CA SER A 77 -12.96 -9.05 2.11
C SER A 77 -12.67 -10.24 1.19
N ASP A 78 -13.69 -10.83 0.55
CA ASP A 78 -13.49 -12.00 -0.31
C ASP A 78 -12.61 -11.67 -1.53
N LEU A 79 -12.71 -10.44 -2.06
CA LEU A 79 -11.79 -9.95 -3.09
C LEU A 79 -10.33 -9.97 -2.60
N ALA A 80 -10.07 -9.62 -1.34
CA ALA A 80 -8.71 -9.68 -0.78
C ALA A 80 -8.16 -11.12 -0.74
N TYR A 81 -8.99 -12.10 -0.37
CA TYR A 81 -8.60 -13.52 -0.42
C TYR A 81 -8.26 -13.98 -1.84
N HIS A 82 -9.21 -13.82 -2.77
CA HIS A 82 -9.03 -14.31 -4.14
C HIS A 82 -7.88 -13.61 -4.85
N PHE A 83 -7.73 -12.30 -4.67
CA PHE A 83 -6.64 -11.56 -5.28
C PHE A 83 -5.28 -11.92 -4.69
N GLY A 84 -5.21 -12.13 -3.37
CA GLY A 84 -4.01 -12.63 -2.69
C GLY A 84 -3.57 -13.99 -3.24
N LYS A 85 -4.47 -14.98 -3.25
CA LYS A 85 -4.21 -16.32 -3.81
C LYS A 85 -3.78 -16.27 -5.28
N ASN A 86 -4.47 -15.49 -6.11
CA ASN A 86 -4.09 -15.31 -7.52
C ASN A 86 -2.67 -14.73 -7.66
N SER A 87 -2.31 -13.77 -6.82
CA SER A 87 -0.99 -13.12 -6.83
C SER A 87 0.14 -14.10 -6.53
N TYR A 88 -0.08 -15.08 -5.65
CA TYR A 88 0.87 -16.16 -5.40
C TYR A 88 1.19 -16.95 -6.68
N HIS A 89 0.16 -17.32 -7.45
CA HIS A 89 0.31 -18.14 -8.65
C HIS A 89 1.07 -17.45 -9.80
N ILE A 90 1.20 -16.12 -9.75
CA ILE A 90 1.99 -15.33 -10.72
C ILE A 90 3.28 -14.77 -10.10
N SER A 91 3.76 -15.40 -9.03
CA SER A 91 5.00 -15.05 -8.32
C SER A 91 5.07 -13.61 -7.81
N LYS A 92 3.93 -12.96 -7.57
CA LYS A 92 3.87 -11.65 -6.91
C LYS A 92 3.72 -11.85 -5.41
N TYR A 93 4.71 -12.47 -4.78
CA TYR A 93 4.59 -12.95 -3.39
C TYR A 93 4.35 -11.81 -2.39
N LYS A 94 5.02 -10.66 -2.54
CA LYS A 94 4.74 -9.48 -1.70
C LYS A 94 3.27 -9.06 -1.76
N GLN A 95 2.72 -8.97 -2.97
CA GLN A 95 1.31 -8.61 -3.16
C GLN A 95 0.38 -9.67 -2.54
N SER A 96 0.70 -10.95 -2.72
CA SER A 96 -0.03 -12.06 -2.08
C SER A 96 -0.07 -11.90 -0.55
N VAL A 97 1.10 -11.69 0.07
CA VAL A 97 1.23 -11.48 1.52
C VAL A 97 0.39 -10.28 1.99
N ASP A 98 0.49 -9.14 1.31
CA ASP A 98 -0.22 -7.92 1.70
C ASP A 98 -1.75 -8.13 1.68
N TRP A 99 -2.29 -8.79 0.66
CA TRP A 99 -3.74 -9.03 0.53
C TRP A 99 -4.27 -10.13 1.44
N LEU A 100 -3.54 -11.23 1.62
CA LEU A 100 -3.95 -12.32 2.51
C LEU A 100 -3.93 -11.88 3.98
N ASN A 101 -2.92 -11.10 4.38
CA ASN A 101 -2.93 -10.44 5.69
C ASN A 101 -4.14 -9.54 5.86
N LYS A 102 -4.52 -8.77 4.83
CA LYS A 102 -5.71 -7.93 4.89
C LYS A 102 -6.99 -8.73 5.06
N TYR A 103 -7.12 -9.88 4.38
CA TYR A 103 -8.25 -10.78 4.55
C TYR A 103 -8.36 -11.26 6.01
N ILE A 104 -7.26 -11.81 6.55
CA ILE A 104 -7.20 -12.34 7.92
C ILE A 104 -7.50 -11.25 8.95
N GLN A 105 -6.97 -10.03 8.77
CA GLN A 105 -7.28 -8.89 9.64
C GLN A 105 -8.76 -8.52 9.65
N LEU A 106 -9.44 -8.62 8.51
CA LEU A 106 -10.85 -8.21 8.38
C LEU A 106 -11.83 -9.30 8.84
N LYS A 107 -11.48 -10.58 8.68
CA LYS A 107 -12.39 -11.71 8.92
C LYS A 107 -12.01 -12.58 10.13
N GLY A 108 -10.77 -12.51 10.60
CA GLY A 108 -10.26 -13.36 11.66
C GLY A 108 -10.44 -14.83 11.33
N THR A 109 -10.90 -15.62 12.30
CA THR A 109 -11.19 -17.06 12.15
C THR A 109 -12.60 -17.36 11.63
N THR A 110 -13.43 -16.33 11.41
CA THR A 110 -14.84 -16.48 11.02
C THR A 110 -15.09 -16.35 9.52
N GLY A 111 -14.05 -16.00 8.75
CA GLY A 111 -14.14 -15.91 7.30
C GLY A 111 -14.26 -17.28 6.64
N GLN A 112 -15.01 -17.36 5.54
CA GLN A 112 -15.19 -18.58 4.75
C GLN A 112 -13.86 -19.21 4.31
N TYR A 113 -12.84 -18.39 4.07
CA TYR A 113 -11.52 -18.81 3.58
C TYR A 113 -10.42 -18.66 4.63
N SER A 114 -10.75 -18.60 5.93
CA SER A 114 -9.77 -18.28 6.98
C SER A 114 -8.62 -19.28 7.03
N GLU A 115 -8.93 -20.59 6.99
CA GLU A 115 -7.91 -21.65 7.01
C GLU A 115 -7.04 -21.60 5.74
N GLU A 116 -7.68 -21.58 4.56
CA GLU A 116 -6.97 -21.50 3.28
C GLU A 116 -6.10 -20.23 3.18
N ALA A 117 -6.59 -19.09 3.68
CA ALA A 117 -5.84 -17.83 3.64
C ALA A 117 -4.55 -17.91 4.45
N VAL A 118 -4.56 -18.58 5.61
CA VAL A 118 -3.36 -18.81 6.43
C VAL A 118 -2.37 -19.72 5.69
N GLU A 119 -2.85 -20.78 5.05
CA GLU A 119 -1.98 -21.66 4.26
C GLU A 119 -1.32 -20.93 3.09
N TRP A 120 -2.09 -20.16 2.33
CA TRP A 120 -1.56 -19.38 1.21
C TRP A 120 -0.61 -18.28 1.69
N LEU A 121 -0.89 -17.66 2.84
CA LEU A 121 -0.01 -16.66 3.42
C LEU A 121 1.35 -17.27 3.76
N ALA A 122 1.38 -18.41 4.44
CA ALA A 122 2.62 -19.09 4.79
C ALA A 122 3.46 -19.47 3.55
N LYS A 123 2.80 -19.95 2.48
CA LYS A 123 3.46 -20.23 1.19
C LYS A 123 4.06 -18.96 0.58
N ALA A 124 3.28 -17.88 0.54
CA ALA A 124 3.72 -16.61 -0.03
C ALA A 124 4.88 -15.97 0.76
N GLU A 125 4.84 -16.02 2.09
CA GLU A 125 5.92 -15.52 2.95
C GLU A 125 7.21 -16.31 2.74
N THR A 126 7.11 -17.63 2.63
CA THR A 126 8.26 -18.51 2.35
C THR A 126 8.93 -18.14 1.03
N GLU A 127 8.16 -17.96 -0.04
CA GLU A 127 8.72 -17.59 -1.34
C GLU A 127 9.25 -16.15 -1.36
N LEU A 128 8.58 -15.21 -0.68
CA LEU A 128 9.06 -13.83 -0.55
C LEU A 128 10.43 -13.75 0.16
N LEU A 129 10.62 -14.55 1.21
CA LEU A 129 11.92 -14.63 1.90
C LEU A 129 13.01 -15.16 0.97
N LYS A 130 12.73 -16.19 0.18
CA LYS A 130 13.69 -16.72 -0.82
C LYS A 130 14.05 -15.67 -1.88
N GLU A 131 13.09 -14.86 -2.34
CA GLU A 131 13.37 -13.77 -3.27
C GLU A 131 14.30 -12.72 -2.66
N GLN A 132 14.04 -12.32 -1.42
CA GLN A 132 14.87 -11.36 -0.70
C GLN A 132 16.28 -11.89 -0.46
N GLU A 133 16.43 -13.17 -0.10
CA GLU A 133 17.74 -13.80 0.03
C GLU A 133 18.50 -13.82 -1.29
N ARG A 134 17.83 -14.12 -2.40
CA ARG A 134 18.43 -14.11 -3.74
C ARG A 134 18.87 -12.71 -4.15
N GLU A 135 18.03 -11.70 -3.94
CA GLU A 135 18.37 -10.31 -4.21
C GLU A 135 19.56 -9.83 -3.36
N ALA A 136 19.59 -10.21 -2.08
CA ALA A 136 20.71 -9.89 -1.19
C ALA A 136 22.02 -10.57 -1.64
N ARG A 137 21.95 -11.82 -2.11
CA ARG A 137 23.10 -12.52 -2.68
C ARG A 137 23.59 -11.84 -3.95
N GLN A 138 22.70 -11.51 -4.89
CA GLN A 138 23.06 -10.78 -6.12
C GLN A 138 23.65 -9.40 -5.83
N ALA A 139 23.12 -8.68 -4.84
CA ALA A 139 23.69 -7.41 -4.38
C ALA A 139 25.09 -7.59 -3.75
N SER A 140 25.37 -8.75 -3.15
CA SER A 140 26.69 -9.09 -2.61
C SER A 140 27.69 -9.59 -3.67
N GLU A 141 27.23 -10.08 -4.84
CA GLU A 141 28.07 -10.56 -5.95
C GLU A 141 28.80 -9.42 -6.69
N VAL A 142 28.37 -8.17 -6.54
CA VAL A 142 29.11 -6.98 -6.97
C VAL A 142 29.59 -6.23 -5.73
N PRO A 143 30.74 -6.57 -5.15
CA PRO A 143 31.19 -5.96 -3.91
C PRO A 143 31.59 -4.51 -4.19
N SER A 144 30.87 -3.55 -3.59
CA SER A 144 31.28 -2.14 -3.58
C SER A 144 32.67 -1.93 -2.96
N LYS A 145 33.18 -2.93 -2.23
CA LYS A 145 34.50 -2.96 -1.60
C LYS A 145 35.66 -3.14 -2.58
N ASP A 146 35.41 -3.72 -3.75
CA ASP A 146 36.47 -4.04 -4.72
C ASP A 146 36.85 -2.83 -5.58
N TYR A 147 36.09 -1.75 -5.48
CA TYR A 147 36.29 -0.54 -6.26
C TYR A 147 36.71 0.63 -5.37
N THR A 148 37.57 1.49 -5.90
CA THR A 148 37.82 2.82 -5.34
C THR A 148 36.94 3.80 -6.09
N LEU A 149 36.00 4.42 -5.38
CA LEU A 149 35.09 5.42 -5.93
C LEU A 149 35.82 6.73 -6.15
N ASP A 150 35.67 7.30 -7.33
CA ASP A 150 36.07 8.68 -7.64
C ASP A 150 35.03 9.64 -7.06
N CYS A 151 35.45 10.49 -6.12
CA CYS A 151 34.58 11.46 -5.45
C CYS A 151 34.45 12.79 -6.21
N GLY A 152 34.98 12.87 -7.44
CA GLY A 152 34.93 14.05 -8.27
C GLY A 152 35.88 15.17 -7.81
N PRO A 153 35.84 16.35 -8.46
CA PRO A 153 36.85 17.40 -8.31
C PRO A 153 36.92 18.04 -6.92
N ALA A 154 35.85 17.91 -6.12
CA ALA A 154 35.83 18.43 -4.75
C ALA A 154 36.62 17.57 -3.76
N GLY A 155 36.88 16.29 -4.08
CA GLY A 155 37.64 15.36 -3.24
C GLY A 155 37.05 15.10 -1.84
N LYS A 156 35.80 15.51 -1.60
CA LYS A 156 35.11 15.44 -0.31
C LYS A 156 33.69 14.95 -0.50
N VAL A 157 33.24 14.10 0.42
CA VAL A 157 31.90 13.51 0.43
C VAL A 157 31.25 13.81 1.77
N MET A 158 29.96 14.14 1.78
CA MET A 158 29.20 14.27 3.04
C MET A 158 29.27 12.94 3.82
N CYS A 159 29.55 13.01 5.12
CA CYS A 159 29.65 11.80 5.93
C CYS A 159 28.29 11.07 5.95
N THR A 160 28.24 9.85 5.43
CA THR A 160 27.02 9.04 5.35
C THR A 160 26.55 8.53 6.71
N VAL A 161 27.44 8.45 7.70
CA VAL A 161 27.15 7.98 9.06
C VAL A 161 26.33 8.98 9.86
N CYS A 162 26.72 10.27 9.85
CA CYS A 162 26.00 11.34 10.55
C CYS A 162 25.18 12.24 9.62
N ARG A 163 25.22 12.01 8.31
CA ARG A 163 24.55 12.85 7.30
C ARG A 163 24.92 14.33 7.41
N GLY A 164 26.19 14.60 7.70
CA GLY A 164 26.70 15.97 7.87
C GLY A 164 26.41 16.63 9.22
N SER A 165 25.61 16.02 10.10
CA SER A 165 25.24 16.62 11.38
C SER A 165 26.34 16.56 12.44
N THR A 166 27.40 15.76 12.21
CA THR A 166 28.44 15.39 13.19
C THR A 166 27.95 14.58 14.40
N VAL A 167 26.66 14.29 14.49
CA VAL A 167 26.02 13.57 15.60
C VAL A 167 25.22 12.38 15.08
N VAL A 168 25.48 11.21 15.65
CA VAL A 168 24.72 9.98 15.39
C VAL A 168 23.63 9.85 16.44
N VAL A 169 22.38 9.80 15.99
CA VAL A 169 21.19 9.63 16.84
C VAL A 169 20.75 8.17 16.79
N LYS A 170 20.78 7.49 17.94
CA LYS A 170 20.28 6.12 18.11
C LYS A 170 18.97 6.17 18.89
N LYS A 171 17.88 5.73 18.27
CA LYS A 171 16.57 5.61 18.94
C LYS A 171 16.55 4.36 19.82
N ASN A 172 16.16 4.50 21.08
CA ASN A 172 15.92 3.39 21.98
C ASN A 172 14.54 3.51 22.65
N TYR A 173 14.14 2.50 23.43
CA TYR A 173 12.83 2.48 24.11
C TYR A 173 12.67 3.58 25.18
N PHE A 174 13.78 4.15 25.66
CA PHE A 174 13.81 5.17 26.71
C PHE A 174 14.07 6.60 26.17
N GLY A 175 14.26 6.77 24.86
CA GLY A 175 14.54 8.05 24.21
C GLY A 175 15.61 7.98 23.12
N ASP A 176 16.06 9.15 22.68
CA ASP A 176 17.12 9.27 21.67
C ASP A 176 18.49 9.43 22.36
N ILE A 177 19.43 8.55 22.03
CA ILE A 177 20.83 8.67 22.44
C ILE A 177 21.59 9.42 21.35
N TYR A 178 22.22 10.53 21.75
CA TYR A 178 23.08 11.34 20.90
C TYR A 178 24.53 10.98 21.16
N SER A 179 25.29 10.73 20.09
CA SER A 179 26.71 10.42 20.16
C SER A 179 27.48 11.16 19.07
N THR A 180 28.69 11.61 19.35
CA THR A 180 29.54 12.26 18.35
C THR A 180 29.92 11.25 17.27
N CYS A 181 29.88 11.67 16.00
CA CYS A 181 30.31 10.82 14.90
C CYS A 181 31.82 10.59 14.96
N GLY A 182 32.22 9.34 15.19
CA GLY A 182 33.62 8.95 15.28
C GLY A 182 34.38 8.90 13.95
N TYR A 183 33.73 9.15 12.80
CA TYR A 183 34.35 8.98 11.49
C TYR A 183 34.67 10.30 10.76
N CYS A 184 33.93 11.38 11.05
CA CYS A 184 34.03 12.62 10.27
C CYS A 184 34.82 13.73 10.96
N HIS A 185 35.61 13.44 11.99
CA HIS A 185 36.44 14.42 12.71
C HIS A 185 35.70 15.71 13.10
N LYS A 186 34.40 15.63 13.40
CA LYS A 186 33.51 16.79 13.66
C LYS A 186 33.37 17.80 12.51
N LEU A 187 33.75 17.43 11.28
CA LEU A 187 33.64 18.24 10.07
C LEU A 187 32.33 18.01 9.29
N GLY A 188 31.69 16.85 9.50
CA GLY A 188 30.47 16.46 8.78
C GLY A 188 30.71 15.96 7.35
N TYR A 189 31.95 15.98 6.89
CA TYR A 189 32.39 15.41 5.62
C TYR A 189 33.58 14.47 5.82
N LEU A 190 33.84 13.63 4.82
CA LEU A 190 34.99 12.75 4.71
C LEU A 190 35.78 13.16 3.46
N THR A 191 37.10 13.03 3.51
CA THR A 191 37.93 13.02 2.30
C THR A 191 37.58 11.81 1.43
N CYS A 192 37.94 11.86 0.15
CA CYS A 192 37.65 10.74 -0.75
C CYS A 192 38.31 9.43 -0.27
N ASP A 193 39.51 9.51 0.29
CA ASP A 193 40.21 8.33 0.82
C ASP A 193 39.51 7.77 2.06
N GLU A 194 39.12 8.63 3.01
CA GLU A 194 38.36 8.21 4.19
C GLU A 194 37.00 7.62 3.80
N TYR A 195 36.32 8.20 2.81
CA TYR A 195 35.06 7.68 2.30
C TYR A 195 35.23 6.30 1.68
N ASN A 196 36.27 6.08 0.88
CA ASN A 196 36.60 4.77 0.32
C ASN A 196 36.97 3.76 1.40
N GLN A 197 37.74 4.16 2.42
CA GLN A 197 38.05 3.31 3.57
C GLN A 197 36.80 2.98 4.39
N LEU A 198 35.86 3.91 4.52
CA LEU A 198 34.59 3.69 5.21
C LEU A 198 33.75 2.63 4.49
N LEU A 199 33.65 2.71 3.15
CA LEU A 199 32.93 1.72 2.34
C LEU A 199 33.57 0.32 2.40
N LYS A 200 34.90 0.27 2.47
CA LYS A 200 35.66 -0.99 2.63
C LYS A 200 35.59 -1.55 4.06
N GLY A 201 35.11 -0.76 5.02
CA GLY A 201 35.06 -1.12 6.44
C GLY A 201 36.43 -1.07 7.13
N THR A 202 37.39 -0.36 6.55
CA THR A 202 38.76 -0.21 7.07
C THR A 202 39.00 1.10 7.80
N LEU A 203 38.10 2.09 7.65
CA LEU A 203 38.18 3.35 8.40
C LEU A 203 37.87 3.08 9.87
N LYS A 204 38.79 3.46 10.76
CA LYS A 204 38.62 3.29 12.22
C LYS A 204 37.91 4.52 12.81
N PRO A 205 36.92 4.33 13.71
CA PRO A 205 36.36 5.44 14.46
C PRO A 205 37.38 5.95 15.48
N GLU A 206 37.37 7.25 15.75
CA GLU A 206 38.26 7.88 16.74
C GLU A 206 37.87 7.57 18.20
N HIS A 207 36.72 6.94 18.43
CA HIS A 207 36.14 6.63 19.75
C HIS A 207 35.47 5.25 19.79
#